data_AF-A0A8T3MQ81-F1
#
_entry.id   AF-A0A8T3MQ81-F1
#
_cell.length_a   1.000
_cell.length_b   1.000
_cell.length_c   1.000
_cell.angle_alpha   90.00
_cell.angle_beta   90.00
_cell.angle_gamma   90.00
#
_symmetry.space_group_name_H-M   'P 1'
#
loop_
_entity.id
_entity.type
_entity.pdbx_description
1 polymer ?
#
loop_
_entity_poly.entity_id
_entity_poly.type
_entity_poly.pdbx_seq_one_letter_code
_entity_poly.pdbx_strand_id
1 'polypeptide(L)'
;MARMIRKQVYVSPQHERTLKRLARQRGVPEAELIREGIDRVASSPGSAVRDTSWWEREQRFIRKRLAMDVPQTGRGWTREDIYEERLGRYSR
;
A
#
# COMPACT_ATOMS: atom_id res chain seq x y z
N MET A 1 35.87 10.23 6.52
CA MET A 1 34.53 10.85 6.70
C MET A 1 33.74 10.63 5.43
N ALA A 2 32.55 10.02 5.51
CA ALA A 2 31.74 9.79 4.30
C ALA A 2 31.34 11.13 3.67
N ARG A 3 31.33 11.21 2.33
CA ARG A 3 30.94 12.41 1.59
C ARG A 3 29.45 12.70 1.83
N MET A 4 29.14 13.74 2.60
CA MET A 4 27.75 14.17 2.83
C MET A 4 27.25 15.10 1.72
N ILE A 5 25.98 14.94 1.32
CA ILE A 5 25.31 15.81 0.33
C ILE A 5 24.40 16.77 1.10
N ARG A 6 24.57 18.09 0.88
CA ARG A 6 23.71 19.11 1.50
C ARG A 6 22.29 19.00 0.93
N LYS A 7 21.30 18.92 1.80
CA LYS A 7 19.88 18.96 1.43
C LYS A 7 19.14 20.04 2.22
N GLN A 8 18.21 20.73 1.55
CA GLN A 8 17.30 21.70 2.16
C GLN A 8 15.89 21.14 2.07
N VAL A 9 15.15 21.16 3.19
CA VAL A 9 13.80 20.62 3.31
C VAL A 9 12.95 21.59 4.12
N TYR A 10 11.67 21.72 3.75
CA TYR A 10 10.70 22.45 4.56
C TYR A 10 10.11 21.51 5.61
N VAL A 11 9.96 22.00 6.83
CA VAL A 11 9.39 21.26 7.95
C VAL A 11 8.33 22.11 8.64
N SER A 12 7.37 21.48 9.32
CA SER A 12 6.37 22.21 10.10
C SER A 12 7.00 22.80 11.37
N PRO A 13 6.40 23.84 11.98
CA PRO A 13 6.87 24.36 13.27
C PRO A 13 6.92 23.29 14.37
N GLN A 14 6.05 22.28 14.31
CA GLN A 14 6.05 21.17 15.26
C GLN A 14 7.24 20.22 15.05
N HIS A 15 7.60 19.93 13.79
CA HIS A 15 8.77 19.12 13.47
C HIS A 15 10.06 19.81 13.91
N GLU A 16 10.19 21.13 13.68
CA GLU A 16 11.31 21.95 14.13
C GLU A 16 11.51 21.86 15.66
N ARG A 17 10.45 22.09 16.43
CA ARG A 17 10.49 21.98 17.90
C ARG A 17 10.89 20.57 18.34
N THR A 18 10.39 19.55 17.66
CA THR A 18 10.67 18.15 17.98
C THR A 18 12.12 17.79 17.69
N LEU A 19 12.65 18.17 16.53
CA LEU A 19 14.05 17.94 16.13
C LEU A 19 15.00 18.59 17.12
N LYS A 20 14.81 19.89 17.43
CA LYS A 20 15.63 20.62 18.41
C LYS A 20 15.63 19.99 19.78
N ARG A 21 14.45 19.60 20.28
CA ARG A 21 14.30 18.96 21.58
C ARG A 21 15.04 17.63 21.63
N LEU A 22 14.83 16.76 20.64
CA LEU A 22 15.46 15.44 20.59
C LEU A 22 16.97 15.52 20.40
N ALA A 23 17.44 16.44 19.55
CA ALA A 23 18.87 16.66 19.30
C ALA A 23 19.59 17.05 20.59
N ARG A 24 19.02 18.02 21.34
CA ARG A 24 19.55 18.42 22.65
C ARG A 24 19.53 17.29 23.67
N GLN A 25 18.42 16.55 23.75
CA GLN A 25 18.30 15.44 24.70
C GLN A 25 19.32 14.32 24.44
N ARG A 26 19.68 14.08 23.18
CA ARG A 26 20.64 13.04 22.79
C ARG A 26 22.07 13.54 22.63
N GLY A 27 22.31 14.85 22.68
CA GLY A 27 23.63 15.44 22.45
C GLY A 27 24.16 15.28 21.02
N VAL A 28 23.27 15.10 20.04
CA VAL A 28 23.65 14.90 18.62
C VAL A 28 23.13 16.03 17.74
N PRO A 29 23.74 16.30 16.57
CA PRO A 29 23.19 17.26 15.61
C PRO A 29 21.82 16.85 15.07
N GLU A 30 20.96 17.81 14.75
CA GLU A 30 19.64 17.55 14.14
C GLU A 30 19.74 16.72 12.84
N ALA A 31 20.80 16.95 12.07
CA ALA A 31 21.07 16.20 10.85
C ALA A 31 21.31 14.70 11.10
N GLU A 32 21.77 14.32 12.29
CA GLU A 32 21.93 12.91 12.68
C GLU A 32 20.57 12.24 12.89
N LEU A 33 19.65 12.92 13.57
CA LEU A 33 18.27 12.45 13.71
C LEU A 33 17.55 12.30 12.37
N ILE A 34 17.79 13.21 11.43
CA ILE A 34 17.23 13.13 10.08
C ILE A 34 17.79 11.89 9.35
N ARG A 35 19.11 11.66 9.42
CA ARG A 35 19.74 10.46 8.83
C ARG A 35 19.20 9.18 9.46
N GLU A 36 19.16 9.08 10.79
CA GLU A 36 18.57 7.93 11.50
C GLU A 36 17.11 7.70 11.10
N GLY A 37 16.33 8.78 10.92
CA GLY A 37 14.95 8.70 10.46
C GLY A 37 14.85 8.11 9.06
N ILE A 38 15.69 8.57 8.13
CA ILE A 38 15.80 8.01 6.77
C ILE A 38 16.19 6.53 6.84
N ASP A 39 17.19 6.18 7.64
CA ASP A 39 17.66 4.80 7.79
C ASP A 39 16.58 3.89 8.38
N ARG A 40 15.79 4.37 9.35
CA ARG A 40 14.65 3.62 9.90
C ARG A 40 13.55 3.42 8.87
N VAL A 41 13.25 4.42 8.05
CA VAL A 41 12.26 4.29 6.96
C VAL A 41 12.77 3.32 5.89
N ALA A 42 14.06 3.38 5.56
CA ALA A 42 14.69 2.50 4.58
C ALA A 42 14.87 1.06 5.08
N SER A 43 15.13 0.88 6.38
CA SER A 43 15.34 -0.42 7.04
C SER A 43 14.04 -1.04 7.55
N SER A 44 12.97 -0.26 7.68
CA SER A 44 11.65 -0.79 7.94
C SER A 44 11.21 -1.59 6.71
N PRO A 45 10.91 -2.90 6.82
CA PRO A 45 10.32 -3.67 5.73
C PRO A 45 8.93 -3.13 5.31
N GLY A 46 8.42 -2.11 6.00
CA GLY A 46 7.04 -1.64 5.96
C GLY A 46 6.77 -0.37 5.15
N SER A 47 7.59 0.02 4.17
CA SER A 47 7.07 0.86 3.06
C SER A 47 6.21 -0.04 2.15
N ALA A 48 5.11 -0.51 2.72
CA ALA A 48 4.19 -1.55 2.26
C ALA A 48 4.85 -2.86 1.81
N VAL A 49 5.06 -3.81 2.74
CA VAL A 49 4.64 -5.17 2.41
C VAL A 49 3.12 -5.07 2.21
N ARG A 50 2.68 -4.73 0.99
CA ARG A 50 1.34 -5.11 0.57
C ARG A 50 1.30 -6.59 0.84
N ASP A 51 0.36 -7.03 1.67
CA ASP A 51 0.14 -8.46 1.87
C ASP A 51 -0.15 -9.08 0.49
N THR A 52 0.89 -9.60 -0.15
CA THR A 52 0.83 -10.13 -1.52
C THR A 52 0.02 -11.41 -1.54
N SER A 53 -0.28 -11.99 -0.37
CA SER A 53 -1.05 -13.22 -0.27
C SER A 53 -2.45 -13.08 -0.90
N TRP A 54 -3.08 -11.91 -0.80
CA TRP A 54 -4.36 -11.62 -1.46
C TRP A 54 -4.22 -11.59 -2.97
N TRP A 55 -3.19 -10.91 -3.47
CA TRP A 55 -2.92 -10.85 -4.91
C TRP A 55 -2.51 -12.21 -5.49
N GLU A 56 -1.76 -13.00 -4.73
CA GLU A 56 -1.38 -14.36 -5.11
C GLU A 56 -2.57 -15.32 -5.10
N ARG A 57 -3.49 -15.18 -4.13
CA ARG A 57 -4.76 -15.92 -4.12
C ARG A 57 -5.60 -15.59 -5.35
N GLU A 58 -5.71 -14.32 -5.70
CA GLU A 58 -6.45 -13.87 -6.88
C GLU A 58 -5.82 -14.39 -8.17
N GLN A 59 -4.49 -14.28 -8.32
CA GLN A 59 -3.79 -14.84 -9.48
C GLN A 59 -3.97 -16.35 -9.60
N ARG A 60 -4.01 -17.11 -8.49
CA ARG A 60 -4.32 -18.55 -8.51
C ARG A 60 -5.76 -18.80 -8.98
N PHE A 61 -6.71 -18.00 -8.54
CA PHE A 61 -8.10 -18.10 -8.98
C PHE A 61 -8.25 -17.81 -10.49
N ILE A 62 -7.65 -16.72 -10.96
CA ILE A 62 -7.64 -16.34 -12.39
C ILE A 62 -7.02 -17.45 -13.24
N ARG A 63 -5.85 -17.98 -12.86
CA ARG A 63 -5.21 -19.08 -13.59
C ARG A 63 -6.07 -20.34 -13.64
N LYS A 64 -6.70 -20.70 -12.52
CA LYS A 64 -7.65 -21.83 -12.49
C LYS A 64 -8.82 -21.59 -13.46
N ARG A 65 -9.35 -20.37 -13.54
CA ARG A 65 -10.44 -20.02 -14.46
C ARG A 65 -9.99 -20.03 -15.92
N LEU A 66 -8.80 -19.53 -16.23
CA LEU A 66 -8.23 -19.55 -17.58
C LEU A 66 -7.97 -20.97 -18.09
N ALA A 67 -7.65 -21.91 -17.18
CA ALA A 67 -7.44 -23.31 -17.51
C ALA A 67 -8.75 -24.11 -17.69
N MET A 68 -9.91 -23.51 -17.39
CA MET A 68 -11.19 -24.18 -17.64
C MET A 68 -11.53 -24.09 -19.13
N ASP A 69 -11.79 -25.23 -19.74
CA ASP A 69 -12.35 -25.28 -21.08
C ASP A 69 -13.87 -25.07 -20.99
N VAL A 70 -14.30 -23.82 -21.18
CA VAL A 70 -15.70 -23.43 -21.17
C VAL A 70 -16.11 -22.94 -22.56
N PRO A 71 -17.21 -23.47 -23.13
CA PRO A 71 -17.70 -23.02 -24.43
C PRO A 71 -17.90 -21.49 -24.46
N GLN A 72 -17.26 -20.82 -25.43
CA GLN A 72 -17.40 -19.38 -25.63
C GLN A 72 -18.68 -19.06 -26.42
N THR A 73 -19.83 -19.44 -25.87
CA THR A 73 -21.15 -19.31 -26.53
C THR A 73 -21.78 -17.93 -26.40
N GLY A 74 -21.02 -16.92 -25.97
CA GLY A 74 -21.55 -15.60 -25.64
C GLY A 74 -22.39 -15.60 -24.34
N ARG A 75 -22.97 -14.46 -23.99
CA ARG A 75 -23.87 -14.35 -22.83
C ARG A 75 -25.27 -14.73 -23.26
N GLY A 76 -25.85 -15.76 -22.65
CA GLY A 76 -27.25 -16.15 -22.84
C GLY A 76 -28.25 -15.39 -21.95
N TRP A 77 -27.78 -14.34 -21.27
CA TRP A 77 -28.56 -13.54 -20.34
C TRP A 77 -28.36 -12.07 -20.63
N THR A 78 -29.42 -11.28 -20.45
CA THR A 78 -29.31 -9.82 -20.35
C THR A 78 -29.17 -9.38 -18.91
N ARG A 79 -28.74 -8.14 -18.71
CA ARG A 79 -28.61 -7.58 -17.37
C ARG A 79 -29.99 -7.55 -16.70
N GLU A 80 -30.99 -7.15 -17.45
CA GLU A 80 -32.39 -6.98 -17.05
C GLU A 80 -32.96 -8.32 -16.55
N ASP A 81 -32.75 -9.41 -17.28
CA ASP A 81 -33.18 -10.76 -16.89
C ASP A 81 -32.63 -11.17 -15.50
N ILE A 82 -31.36 -10.87 -15.23
CA ILE A 82 -30.72 -11.16 -13.93
C ILE A 82 -31.34 -10.33 -12.81
N TYR A 83 -31.66 -9.06 -13.07
CA TYR A 83 -32.29 -8.20 -12.07
C TYR A 83 -33.72 -8.64 -11.77
N GLU A 84 -34.50 -8.98 -12.79
CA GLU A 84 -35.86 -9.51 -12.64
C GLU A 84 -35.86 -10.84 -11.87
N GLU A 85 -34.97 -11.77 -12.23
CA GLU A 85 -34.83 -13.04 -11.51
C GLU A 85 -34.43 -12.82 -10.05
N ARG A 86 -33.46 -11.92 -9.79
CA ARG A 86 -33.02 -11.61 -8.43
C ARG A 86 -34.12 -10.97 -7.59
N LEU A 87 -34.85 -10.00 -8.14
CA LEU A 87 -35.93 -9.30 -7.42
C LEU A 87 -37.12 -10.24 -7.16
N GLY A 88 -37.44 -11.13 -8.11
CA GLY A 88 -38.46 -12.17 -7.96
C GLY A 88 -38.16 -13.19 -6.86
N ARG A 89 -36.87 -13.44 -6.55
CA ARG A 89 -36.48 -14.32 -5.42
C ARG A 89 -36.77 -13.72 -4.04
N TYR A 90 -36.92 -12.40 -3.93
CA TYR A 90 -37.21 -11.69 -2.68
C TYR A 90 -38.65 -11.16 -2.60
N SER A 91 -39.45 -11.32 -3.66
CA SER A 91 -40.84 -10.87 -3.72
C SER A 91 -41.84 -11.96 -3.30
N ARG A 92 -41.43 -12.89 -2.44
CA ARG A 92 -42.29 -13.94 -1.87
C ARG A 92 -42.44 -13.78 -0.37
#